data_AF-A0A444VS28-F1
#
_entry.id   AF-A0A444VS28-F1
#
_cell.length_a   1.000
_cell.length_b   1.000
_cell.length_c   1.000
_cell.angle_alpha   90.00
_cell.angle_beta   90.00
_cell.angle_gamma   90.00
#
_symmetry.space_group_name_H-M   'P 1'
#
loop_
_entity.id
_entity.type
_entity.pdbx_description
1 polymer ?
#
loop_
_entity_poly.entity_id
_entity_poly.type
_entity_poly.pdbx_seq_one_letter_code
_entity_poly.pdbx_strand_id
1 'polypeptide(L)'
;MKKSQRIYDRDFKEMAVLLSHEGSTIEKIEQELNITKTLLNRWRQDFYKYGKGSFPGCGNLRLSPEDNKIYLLKKRIEKAELHSSIISNAVPYLSMGLISIYHFIERFEKKCSAKQICKILSVDQRSYSRWKNRHYIHERKKRKIELQQIITALFNENKKRYGYMRIAAELQKRGYKISSSTTARYMRELGLCVSIKKP
;
A
#
# COMPACT_ATOMS: atom_id res chain seq x y z
N MET A 1 10.10 22.94 -28.89
CA MET A 1 11.06 22.85 -27.75
C MET A 1 10.32 23.25 -26.47
N LYS A 2 10.21 22.38 -25.46
CA LYS A 2 9.55 22.75 -24.18
C LYS A 2 10.48 23.70 -23.42
N LYS A 3 10.08 24.98 -23.27
CA LYS A 3 10.79 25.94 -22.40
C LYS A 3 10.91 25.31 -21.01
N SER A 4 12.13 25.24 -20.48
CA SER A 4 12.35 24.83 -19.09
C SER A 4 11.54 25.75 -18.17
N GLN A 5 10.71 25.16 -17.31
CA GLN A 5 9.97 25.93 -16.31
C GLN A 5 10.96 26.53 -15.33
N ARG A 6 11.05 27.86 -15.30
CA ARG A 6 11.80 28.58 -14.25
C ARG A 6 11.16 28.25 -12.91
N ILE A 7 11.97 27.69 -12.00
CA ILE A 7 11.56 27.43 -10.61
C ILE A 7 11.87 28.68 -9.82
N TYR A 8 10.82 29.31 -9.29
CA TYR A 8 10.95 30.47 -8.42
C TYR A 8 10.84 30.04 -6.96
N ASP A 9 11.71 30.62 -6.14
CA ASP A 9 11.69 30.40 -4.69
C ASP A 9 10.43 31.00 -4.04
N ARG A 10 10.12 30.56 -2.82
CA ARG A 10 8.97 31.05 -2.05
C ARG A 10 9.08 32.54 -1.76
N ASP A 11 10.22 32.96 -1.23
CA ASP A 11 10.40 34.33 -0.74
C ASP A 11 10.34 35.32 -1.91
N PHE A 12 10.89 34.92 -3.07
CA PHE A 12 10.78 35.66 -4.31
C PHE A 12 9.32 35.86 -4.77
N LYS A 13 8.47 34.83 -4.65
CA LYS A 13 7.04 34.94 -5.02
C LYS A 13 6.27 35.84 -4.06
N GLU A 14 6.55 35.75 -2.76
CA GLU A 14 5.92 36.62 -1.76
C GLU A 14 6.32 38.08 -1.99
N MET A 15 7.61 38.34 -2.22
CA MET A 15 8.14 39.67 -2.52
C MET A 15 7.53 40.26 -3.80
N ALA A 16 7.45 39.49 -4.88
CA ALA A 16 6.83 39.92 -6.13
C ALA A 16 5.35 40.29 -5.97
N VAL A 17 4.61 39.56 -5.13
CA VAL A 17 3.20 39.87 -4.83
C VAL A 17 3.09 41.13 -3.98
N LEU A 18 3.93 41.32 -2.96
CA LEU A 18 3.94 42.50 -2.11
C LEU A 18 4.25 43.79 -2.89
N LEU A 19 5.31 43.78 -3.73
CA LEU A 19 5.64 44.89 -4.62
C LEU A 19 4.49 45.25 -5.57
N SER A 20 3.72 44.25 -6.02
CA SER A 20 2.54 44.49 -6.86
C SER A 20 1.41 45.22 -6.14
N HIS A 21 1.37 45.21 -4.80
CA HIS A 21 0.39 45.94 -4.02
C HIS A 21 0.86 47.34 -3.63
N GLU A 22 2.17 47.60 -3.60
CA GLU A 22 2.77 48.90 -3.25
C GLU A 22 2.65 49.98 -4.36
N GLY A 23 2.00 49.66 -5.48
CA GLY A 23 1.58 50.66 -6.48
C GLY A 23 2.48 50.78 -7.72
N SER A 24 3.51 49.94 -7.86
CA SER A 24 4.27 49.86 -9.11
C SER A 24 3.40 49.35 -10.25
N THR A 25 3.41 50.05 -11.39
CA THR A 25 2.70 49.61 -12.60
C THR A 25 3.18 48.20 -12.99
N ILE A 26 2.24 47.32 -13.35
CA ILE A 26 2.52 45.90 -13.67
C ILE A 26 3.64 45.76 -14.72
N GLU A 27 3.75 46.73 -15.63
CA GLU A 27 4.79 46.83 -16.66
C GLU A 27 6.19 47.07 -16.11
N LYS A 28 6.33 47.90 -15.06
CA LYS A 28 7.61 48.10 -14.37
C LYS A 28 8.05 46.82 -13.65
N ILE A 29 7.12 46.12 -13.01
CA ILE A 29 7.41 44.88 -12.29
C ILE A 29 7.82 43.76 -13.27
N GLU A 30 7.21 43.73 -14.45
CA GLU A 30 7.60 42.79 -15.52
C GLU A 30 9.03 43.03 -16.00
N GLN A 31 9.45 44.30 -16.13
CA GLN A 31 10.83 44.67 -16.49
C GLN A 31 11.84 44.43 -15.35
N GLU A 32 11.49 44.77 -14.11
CA GLU A 32 12.38 44.63 -12.94
C GLU A 32 12.60 43.17 -12.54
N LEU A 33 11.54 42.35 -12.55
CA LEU A 33 11.61 40.96 -12.08
C LEU A 33 11.74 39.95 -13.22
N ASN A 34 11.63 40.38 -14.49
CA ASN A 34 11.58 39.50 -15.67
C ASN A 34 10.51 38.41 -15.57
N ILE A 35 9.32 38.78 -15.05
CA ILE A 35 8.17 37.89 -14.85
C ILE A 35 7.01 38.33 -15.72
N THR A 36 6.37 37.39 -16.42
CA THR A 36 5.18 37.66 -17.21
C THR A 36 3.99 38.09 -16.34
N LYS A 37 3.25 39.13 -16.76
CA LYS A 37 2.01 39.61 -16.11
C LYS A 37 1.02 38.51 -15.73
N THR A 38 0.87 37.49 -16.57
CA THR A 38 -0.03 36.34 -16.32
C THR A 38 0.39 35.52 -15.11
N LEU A 39 1.70 35.36 -14.89
CA LEU A 39 2.25 34.62 -13.74
C LEU A 39 2.06 35.43 -12.45
N LEU A 40 2.32 36.74 -12.49
CA LEU A 40 2.11 37.63 -11.35
C LEU A 40 0.64 37.66 -10.92
N ASN A 41 -0.30 37.78 -11.86
CA ASN A 41 -1.73 37.73 -11.56
C ASN A 41 -2.16 36.41 -10.91
N ARG A 42 -1.60 35.28 -11.36
CA ARG A 42 -1.84 33.98 -10.73
C ARG A 42 -1.30 33.94 -9.31
N TRP A 43 -0.12 34.48 -9.05
CA TRP A 43 0.45 34.56 -7.71
C TRP A 43 -0.36 35.48 -6.78
N ARG A 44 -0.90 36.58 -7.30
CA ARG A 44 -1.84 37.45 -6.55
C ARG A 44 -3.12 36.72 -6.17
N GLN A 45 -3.71 35.96 -7.10
CA GLN A 45 -4.89 35.15 -6.82
C GLN A 45 -4.61 34.05 -5.79
N ASP A 46 -3.47 33.37 -5.92
CA ASP A 46 -3.02 32.38 -4.96
C ASP A 46 -2.84 33.02 -3.56
N PHE A 47 -2.18 34.19 -3.49
CA PHE A 47 -1.96 34.96 -2.25
C PHE A 47 -3.25 35.48 -1.62
N TYR A 48 -4.20 35.94 -2.42
CA TYR A 48 -5.52 36.35 -1.93
C TYR A 48 -6.28 35.20 -1.27
N LYS A 49 -6.19 33.99 -1.86
CA LYS A 49 -6.95 32.82 -1.38
C LYS A 49 -6.29 32.10 -0.20
N TYR A 50 -4.96 32.03 -0.16
CA TYR A 50 -4.23 31.20 0.81
C TYR A 50 -3.26 32.00 1.69
N GLY A 51 -3.11 33.31 1.48
CA GLY A 51 -2.24 34.20 2.25
C GLY A 51 -0.80 33.67 2.30
N LYS A 52 -0.25 33.56 3.52
CA LYS A 52 1.10 33.02 3.76
C LYS A 52 1.28 31.53 3.37
N GLY A 53 0.20 30.82 3.06
CA GLY A 53 0.24 29.40 2.63
C GLY A 53 0.20 29.17 1.12
N SER A 54 0.34 30.24 0.32
CA SER A 54 0.16 30.21 -1.14
C SER A 54 1.27 29.50 -1.90
N PHE A 55 2.48 29.49 -1.32
CA PHE A 55 3.68 28.96 -1.96
C PHE A 55 4.37 27.88 -1.10
N PRO A 56 3.71 26.74 -0.81
CA PRO A 56 4.22 25.72 0.10
C PRO A 56 5.28 24.78 -0.53
N GLY A 57 5.64 24.99 -1.80
CA GLY A 57 6.54 24.12 -2.55
C GLY A 57 5.86 22.91 -3.20
N CYS A 58 6.64 22.07 -3.86
CA CYS A 58 6.14 20.89 -4.56
C CYS A 58 5.64 19.82 -3.57
N GLY A 59 4.47 19.23 -3.86
CA GLY A 59 3.90 18.12 -3.07
C GLY A 59 3.13 18.54 -1.81
N ASN A 60 3.09 19.85 -1.48
CA ASN A 60 2.37 20.35 -0.32
C ASN A 60 1.04 21.00 -0.71
N LEU A 61 0.02 20.81 0.13
CA LEU A 61 -1.29 21.43 -0.05
C LEU A 61 -1.19 22.95 0.19
N ARG A 62 -1.81 23.73 -0.72
CA ARG A 62 -2.02 25.18 -0.51
C ARG A 62 -3.20 25.36 0.42
N LEU A 63 -2.93 25.83 1.63
CA LEU A 63 -3.93 26.03 2.67
C LEU A 63 -3.69 27.39 3.31
N SER A 64 -4.76 28.13 3.57
CA SER A 64 -4.69 29.29 4.45
C SER A 64 -4.14 28.86 5.82
N PRO A 65 -3.48 29.73 6.61
CA PRO A 65 -3.05 29.40 7.96
C PRO A 65 -4.17 28.78 8.83
N GLU A 66 -5.41 29.21 8.65
CA GLU A 66 -6.59 28.67 9.34
C GLU A 66 -6.95 27.28 8.83
N ASP A 67 -7.06 27.10 7.51
CA ASP A 67 -7.33 25.81 6.88
C ASP A 67 -6.25 24.78 7.21
N ASN A 68 -4.99 25.21 7.30
CA ASN A 68 -3.88 24.34 7.68
C ASN A 68 -4.05 23.85 9.12
N LYS A 69 -4.45 24.73 10.06
CA LYS A 69 -4.77 24.33 11.43
C LYS A 69 -5.93 23.33 11.44
N ILE A 70 -7.01 23.61 10.73
CA ILE A 70 -8.18 22.71 10.63
C ILE A 70 -7.76 21.36 10.07
N TYR A 71 -6.98 21.35 8.99
CA TYR A 71 -6.46 20.13 8.37
C TYR A 71 -5.62 19.29 9.35
N LEU A 72 -4.67 19.93 10.04
CA LEU A 72 -3.81 19.26 11.02
C LEU A 72 -4.60 18.71 12.20
N LEU A 73 -5.59 19.46 12.68
CA LEU A 73 -6.48 19.02 13.77
C LEU A 73 -7.35 17.84 13.34
N LYS A 74 -8.02 17.93 12.17
CA LYS A 74 -8.80 16.81 11.61
C LYS A 74 -7.95 15.54 11.50
N LYS A 75 -6.73 15.67 10.98
CA LYS A 75 -5.79 14.55 10.86
C LYS A 75 -5.35 13.98 12.21
N ARG A 76 -5.28 14.81 13.26
CA ARG A 76 -4.99 14.34 14.64
C ARG A 76 -6.18 13.58 15.21
N ILE A 77 -7.40 14.09 15.03
CA ILE A 77 -8.64 13.43 15.46
C ILE A 77 -8.76 12.07 14.79
N GLU A 78 -8.63 12.01 13.46
CA GLU A 78 -8.70 10.75 12.70
C GLU A 78 -7.67 9.72 13.20
N LYS A 79 -6.44 10.15 13.48
CA LYS A 79 -5.40 9.28 14.06
C LYS A 79 -5.76 8.79 15.46
N ALA A 80 -6.34 9.64 16.30
CA ALA A 80 -6.73 9.29 17.66
C ALA A 80 -7.93 8.32 17.66
N GLU A 81 -8.93 8.56 16.81
CA GLU A 81 -10.06 7.67 16.61
C GLU A 81 -9.61 6.29 16.12
N LEU A 82 -8.71 6.26 15.15
CA LEU A 82 -8.11 5.03 14.67
C LEU A 82 -7.36 4.27 15.79
N HIS A 83 -6.59 5.00 16.59
CA HIS A 83 -5.85 4.45 17.72
C HIS A 83 -6.79 3.80 18.75
N SER A 84 -7.82 4.52 19.17
CA SER A 84 -8.84 4.02 20.10
C SER A 84 -9.61 2.84 19.54
N SER A 85 -9.95 2.88 18.24
CA SER A 85 -10.62 1.77 17.55
C SER A 85 -9.75 0.50 17.58
N ILE A 86 -8.46 0.62 17.27
CA ILE A 86 -7.53 -0.52 17.30
C ILE A 86 -7.44 -1.10 18.72
N ILE A 87 -7.26 -0.25 19.73
CA ILE A 87 -7.16 -0.71 21.13
C ILE A 87 -8.42 -1.42 21.55
N SER A 88 -9.59 -0.82 21.36
CA SER A 88 -10.88 -1.40 21.74
C SER A 88 -11.10 -2.78 21.11
N ASN A 89 -10.77 -2.93 19.82
CA ASN A 89 -10.86 -4.22 19.14
C ASN A 89 -9.76 -5.23 19.58
N ALA A 90 -8.63 -4.75 20.07
CA ALA A 90 -7.53 -5.59 20.53
C ALA A 90 -7.74 -6.13 21.96
N VAL A 91 -8.49 -5.43 22.82
CA VAL A 91 -8.71 -5.79 24.23
C VAL A 91 -9.01 -7.29 24.45
N PRO A 92 -9.93 -7.93 23.70
CA PRO A 92 -10.23 -9.35 23.90
C PRO A 92 -9.04 -10.28 23.63
N TYR A 93 -8.10 -9.88 22.79
CA TYR A 93 -6.93 -10.68 22.41
C TYR A 93 -5.74 -10.45 23.35
N LEU A 94 -5.68 -9.29 24.00
CA LEU A 94 -4.58 -8.94 24.93
C LEU A 94 -4.56 -9.88 26.14
N SER A 95 -5.71 -10.28 26.67
CA SER A 95 -5.82 -11.21 27.80
C SER A 95 -5.51 -12.67 27.44
N MET A 96 -5.49 -13.01 26.16
CA MET A 96 -5.28 -14.37 25.66
C MET A 96 -3.81 -14.68 25.29
N GLY A 97 -2.92 -13.69 25.41
CA GLY A 97 -1.49 -13.85 25.17
C GLY A 97 -1.02 -13.50 23.75
N LEU A 98 0.30 -13.59 23.54
CA LEU A 98 1.01 -13.00 22.40
C LEU A 98 0.60 -13.57 21.03
N ILE A 99 0.27 -14.87 20.98
CA ILE A 99 -0.16 -15.53 19.73
C ILE A 99 -1.52 -14.99 19.28
N SER A 100 -2.46 -14.80 20.22
CA SER A 100 -3.77 -14.21 19.94
C SER A 100 -3.66 -12.76 19.46
N ILE A 101 -2.71 -12.01 20.02
CA ILE A 101 -2.38 -10.66 19.54
C ILE A 101 -1.87 -10.70 18.10
N TYR A 102 -1.03 -11.67 17.73
CA TYR A 102 -0.57 -11.81 16.35
C TYR A 102 -1.69 -12.16 15.36
N HIS A 103 -2.61 -13.05 15.74
CA HIS A 103 -3.81 -13.32 14.94
C HIS A 103 -4.71 -12.08 14.81
N PHE A 104 -4.84 -11.28 15.87
CA PHE A 104 -5.52 -9.99 15.79
C PHE A 104 -4.84 -9.06 14.76
N ILE A 105 -3.52 -8.90 14.83
CA ILE A 105 -2.77 -8.03 13.91
C ILE A 105 -2.98 -8.48 12.46
N GLU A 106 -2.88 -9.80 12.17
CA GLU A 106 -3.11 -10.35 10.84
C GLU A 106 -4.53 -10.09 10.32
N ARG A 107 -5.56 -10.22 11.19
CA ARG A 107 -6.95 -9.95 10.82
C ARG A 107 -7.18 -8.46 10.53
N PHE A 108 -6.58 -7.59 11.33
CA PHE A 108 -6.78 -6.14 11.24
C PHE A 108 -5.89 -5.46 10.18
N GLU A 109 -4.88 -6.16 9.67
CA GLU A 109 -3.96 -5.67 8.63
C GLU A 109 -4.68 -5.27 7.33
N LYS A 110 -5.85 -5.86 7.05
CA LYS A 110 -6.69 -5.49 5.90
C LYS A 110 -7.20 -4.04 5.96
N LYS A 111 -7.32 -3.49 7.18
CA LYS A 111 -7.83 -2.13 7.42
C LYS A 111 -6.71 -1.14 7.75
N CYS A 112 -5.62 -1.59 8.39
CA CYS A 112 -4.54 -0.73 8.85
C CYS A 112 -3.18 -1.38 8.65
N SER A 113 -2.11 -0.60 8.54
CA SER A 113 -0.77 -1.18 8.42
C SER A 113 -0.40 -1.97 9.69
N ALA A 114 0.12 -3.19 9.53
CA ALA A 114 0.65 -4.00 10.63
C ALA A 114 1.68 -3.22 11.47
N LYS A 115 2.49 -2.34 10.85
CA LYS A 115 3.44 -1.47 11.56
C LYS A 115 2.74 -0.50 12.51
N GLN A 116 1.62 0.08 12.09
CA GLN A 116 0.84 0.99 12.92
C GLN A 116 0.21 0.22 14.08
N ILE A 117 -0.40 -0.93 13.81
CA ILE A 117 -1.02 -1.75 14.86
C ILE A 117 0.03 -2.20 15.90
N CYS A 118 1.20 -2.68 15.45
CA CYS A 118 2.30 -3.06 16.34
C CYS A 118 2.74 -1.89 17.22
N LYS A 119 2.87 -0.69 16.64
CA LYS A 119 3.23 0.52 17.40
C LYS A 119 2.18 0.88 18.46
N ILE A 120 0.90 0.74 18.14
CA ILE A 120 -0.22 1.05 19.05
C ILE A 120 -0.29 0.05 20.20
N LEU A 121 -0.11 -1.24 19.90
CA LEU A 121 -0.15 -2.31 20.91
C LEU A 121 1.19 -2.52 21.64
N SER A 122 2.21 -1.69 21.36
CA SER A 122 3.56 -1.85 21.90
C SER A 122 4.17 -3.24 21.67
N VAL A 123 3.87 -3.83 20.51
CA VAL A 123 4.37 -5.14 20.08
C VAL A 123 5.55 -4.94 19.13
N ASP A 124 6.60 -5.73 19.29
CA ASP A 124 7.73 -5.70 18.36
C ASP A 124 7.32 -6.19 16.96
N GLN A 125 7.42 -5.29 15.98
CA GLN A 125 7.07 -5.55 14.58
C GLN A 125 7.89 -6.71 13.99
N ARG A 126 9.16 -6.86 14.40
CA ARG A 126 10.03 -7.91 13.87
C ARG A 126 9.57 -9.28 14.35
N SER A 127 9.17 -9.39 15.61
CA SER A 127 8.61 -10.61 16.21
C SER A 127 7.31 -11.04 15.53
N TYR A 128 6.37 -10.10 15.31
CA TYR A 128 5.16 -10.38 14.54
C TYR A 128 5.49 -10.85 13.11
N SER A 129 6.42 -10.16 12.43
CA SER A 129 6.80 -10.50 11.05
C SER A 129 7.46 -11.87 10.95
N ARG A 130 8.31 -12.24 11.93
CA ARG A 130 8.91 -13.58 12.02
C ARG A 130 7.84 -14.65 12.24
N TRP A 131 6.89 -14.42 13.15
CA TRP A 131 5.77 -15.31 13.39
C TRP A 131 4.93 -15.49 12.12
N LYS A 132 4.54 -14.39 11.45
CA LYS A 132 3.75 -14.42 10.22
C LYS A 132 4.45 -15.19 9.11
N ASN A 133 5.76 -14.96 8.93
CA ASN A 133 6.55 -15.68 7.93
C ASN A 133 6.62 -17.18 8.24
N ARG A 134 6.86 -17.56 9.49
CA ARG A 134 6.86 -18.98 9.90
C ARG A 134 5.49 -19.63 9.70
N HIS A 135 4.42 -18.92 10.07
CA HIS A 135 3.04 -19.37 9.90
C HIS A 135 2.72 -19.59 8.41
N TYR A 136 3.04 -18.62 7.54
CA TYR A 136 2.83 -18.73 6.10
C TYR A 136 3.66 -19.85 5.45
N ILE A 137 4.92 -20.04 5.88
CA ILE A 137 5.77 -21.14 5.41
C ILE A 137 5.15 -22.49 5.81
N HIS A 138 4.67 -22.62 7.04
CA HIS A 138 4.03 -23.84 7.53
C HIS A 138 2.73 -24.13 6.78
N GLU A 139 1.87 -23.13 6.60
CA GLU A 139 0.60 -23.25 5.89
C GLU A 139 0.81 -23.60 4.40
N ARG A 140 1.80 -22.98 3.75
CA ARG A 140 2.19 -23.32 2.38
C ARG A 140 2.72 -24.76 2.27
N LYS A 141 3.49 -25.21 3.25
CA LYS A 141 3.99 -26.60 3.33
C LYS A 141 2.83 -27.58 3.52
N LYS A 142 1.89 -27.29 4.43
CA LYS A 142 0.70 -28.09 4.67
C LYS A 142 -0.16 -28.23 3.42
N ARG A 143 -0.48 -27.12 2.76
CA ARG A 143 -1.24 -27.11 1.50
C ARG A 143 -0.53 -27.89 0.39
N LYS A 144 0.81 -27.82 0.32
CA LYS A 144 1.59 -28.62 -0.63
C LYS A 144 1.41 -30.12 -0.36
N ILE A 145 1.53 -30.55 0.89
CA ILE A 145 1.35 -31.96 1.28
C ILE A 145 -0.07 -32.44 0.94
N GLU A 146 -1.09 -31.66 1.28
CA GLU A 146 -2.49 -31.98 0.97
C GLU A 146 -2.72 -32.13 -0.54
N LEU A 147 -2.22 -31.19 -1.35
CA LEU A 147 -2.33 -31.27 -2.80
C LEU A 147 -1.57 -32.48 -3.38
N GLN A 148 -0.41 -32.81 -2.84
CA GLN A 148 0.36 -34.00 -3.23
C GLN A 148 -0.40 -35.30 -2.93
N GLN A 149 -1.08 -35.39 -1.79
CA GLN A 149 -1.94 -36.53 -1.45
C GLN A 149 -3.10 -36.66 -2.44
N ILE A 150 -3.79 -35.56 -2.76
CA ILE A 150 -4.91 -35.56 -3.70
C ILE A 150 -4.45 -35.93 -5.12
N ILE A 151 -3.31 -35.39 -5.58
CA ILE A 151 -2.70 -35.75 -6.87
C ILE A 151 -2.42 -37.26 -6.92
N THR A 152 -1.87 -37.82 -5.84
CA THR A 152 -1.55 -39.26 -5.76
C THR A 152 -2.81 -40.11 -5.81
N ALA A 153 -3.87 -39.72 -5.08
CA ALA A 153 -5.16 -40.39 -5.12
C ALA A 153 -5.75 -40.38 -6.54
N LEU A 154 -5.86 -39.21 -7.16
CA LEU A 154 -6.34 -39.04 -8.54
C LEU A 154 -5.55 -39.87 -9.55
N PHE A 155 -4.23 -39.90 -9.42
CA PHE A 155 -3.35 -40.65 -10.30
C PHE A 155 -3.62 -42.17 -10.21
N ASN A 156 -3.80 -42.69 -8.99
CA ASN A 156 -4.08 -44.11 -8.75
C ASN A 156 -5.51 -44.51 -9.13
N GLU A 157 -6.51 -43.70 -8.79
CA GLU A 157 -7.93 -43.88 -9.20
C GLU A 157 -8.04 -44.03 -10.71
N ASN A 158 -7.28 -43.23 -11.47
CA ASN A 158 -7.26 -43.26 -12.92
C ASN A 158 -6.24 -44.27 -13.49
N LYS A 159 -5.91 -45.32 -12.72
CA LYS A 159 -5.04 -46.44 -13.11
C LYS A 159 -3.68 -45.98 -13.67
N LYS A 160 -3.13 -44.88 -13.14
CA LYS A 160 -1.84 -44.29 -13.54
C LYS A 160 -1.77 -43.83 -15.00
N ARG A 161 -2.92 -43.60 -15.65
CA ARG A 161 -3.02 -43.15 -17.06
C ARG A 161 -3.00 -41.63 -17.21
N TYR A 162 -3.41 -40.90 -16.18
CA TYR A 162 -3.54 -39.44 -16.26
C TYR A 162 -2.21 -38.77 -16.01
N GLY A 163 -1.74 -38.01 -17.01
CA GLY A 163 -0.63 -37.08 -16.86
C GLY A 163 -1.04 -35.79 -16.15
N TYR A 164 -0.04 -34.94 -15.86
CA TYR A 164 -0.22 -33.72 -15.08
C TYR A 164 -1.27 -32.76 -15.64
N MET A 165 -1.48 -32.70 -16.96
CA MET A 165 -2.51 -31.85 -17.57
C MET A 165 -3.92 -32.30 -17.19
N ARG A 166 -4.21 -33.61 -17.29
CA ARG A 166 -5.53 -34.17 -16.96
C ARG A 166 -5.80 -34.10 -15.45
N ILE A 167 -4.78 -34.38 -14.64
CA ILE A 167 -4.88 -34.22 -13.17
C ILE A 167 -5.13 -32.76 -12.79
N ALA A 168 -4.44 -31.81 -13.42
CA ALA A 168 -4.66 -30.38 -13.16
C ALA A 168 -6.09 -29.94 -13.54
N ALA A 169 -6.62 -30.41 -14.67
CA ALA A 169 -8.00 -30.14 -15.08
C ALA A 169 -9.02 -30.68 -14.05
N GLU A 170 -8.81 -31.90 -13.56
CA GLU A 170 -9.67 -32.51 -12.54
C GLU A 170 -9.60 -31.76 -11.20
N LEU A 171 -8.41 -31.33 -10.77
CA LEU A 171 -8.24 -30.50 -9.58
C LEU A 171 -8.94 -29.15 -9.72
N GLN A 172 -8.85 -28.50 -10.89
CA GLN A 172 -9.53 -27.23 -11.15
C GLN A 172 -11.05 -27.42 -11.15
N LYS A 173 -11.56 -28.52 -11.72
CA LYS A 173 -12.98 -28.88 -11.67
C LYS A 173 -13.49 -29.06 -10.23
N ARG A 174 -12.64 -29.58 -9.33
CA ARG A 174 -12.92 -29.70 -7.89
C ARG A 174 -12.70 -28.38 -7.11
N GLY A 175 -12.42 -27.27 -7.78
CA GLY A 175 -12.28 -25.93 -7.17
C GLY A 175 -10.88 -25.56 -6.68
N TYR A 176 -9.88 -26.43 -6.88
CA TYR A 176 -8.51 -26.12 -6.48
C TYR A 176 -7.85 -25.15 -7.46
N LYS A 177 -7.37 -24.01 -6.94
CA LYS A 177 -6.57 -23.03 -7.70
C LYS A 177 -5.12 -23.53 -7.83
N ILE A 178 -4.86 -24.39 -8.82
CA ILE A 178 -3.52 -24.93 -9.14
C ILE A 178 -3.26 -24.88 -10.66
N SER A 179 -2.03 -24.55 -11.07
CA SER A 179 -1.62 -24.57 -12.47
C SER A 179 -1.13 -25.95 -12.91
N SER A 180 -1.23 -26.26 -14.20
CA SER A 180 -0.66 -27.48 -14.79
C SER A 180 0.84 -27.62 -14.52
N SER A 181 1.59 -26.51 -14.57
CA SER A 181 3.03 -26.47 -14.23
C SER A 181 3.31 -26.83 -12.77
N THR A 182 2.46 -26.39 -11.84
CA THR A 182 2.58 -26.72 -10.42
C THR A 182 2.27 -28.19 -10.18
N THR A 183 1.22 -28.71 -10.82
CA THR A 183 0.88 -30.14 -10.79
C THR A 183 2.01 -30.99 -11.36
N ALA A 184 2.61 -30.59 -12.48
CA ALA A 184 3.76 -31.28 -13.06
C ALA A 184 4.97 -31.31 -12.12
N ARG A 185 5.25 -30.19 -11.44
CA ARG A 185 6.31 -30.15 -10.41
C ARG A 185 6.02 -31.12 -9.27
N TYR A 186 4.80 -31.10 -8.72
CA TYR A 186 4.44 -32.00 -7.61
C TYR A 186 4.45 -33.48 -8.02
N MET A 187 3.99 -33.82 -9.22
CA MET A 187 4.09 -35.19 -9.73
C MET A 187 5.55 -35.64 -9.86
N ARG A 188 6.45 -34.79 -10.35
CA ARG A 188 7.89 -35.08 -10.42
C ARG A 188 8.50 -35.30 -9.03
N GLU A 189 8.18 -34.43 -8.07
CA GLU A 189 8.65 -34.58 -6.68
C GLU A 189 8.14 -35.88 -6.02
N LEU A 190 6.97 -36.37 -6.44
CA LEU A 190 6.38 -37.63 -5.97
C LEU A 190 6.81 -38.86 -6.78
N GLY A 191 7.60 -38.69 -7.85
CA GLY A 191 8.00 -39.79 -8.74
C GLY A 191 6.85 -40.40 -9.56
N LEU A 192 5.76 -39.66 -9.79
CA LEU A 192 4.59 -40.15 -10.52
C LEU A 192 4.79 -39.98 -12.04
N CYS A 193 4.93 -41.10 -12.75
CA CYS A 193 5.06 -41.15 -14.21
C CYS A 193 3.92 -41.96 -14.84
N VAL A 194 3.34 -41.44 -15.92
CA VAL A 194 2.24 -42.11 -16.64
C VAL A 194 2.72 -43.48 -17.12
N SER A 195 1.94 -44.52 -16.82
CA SER A 195 2.21 -45.86 -17.33
C SER A 195 1.74 -45.94 -18.78
N ILE A 196 2.68 -45.75 -19.71
CA ILE A 196 2.46 -46.00 -21.13
C ILE A 196 2.84 -47.47 -21.35
N LYS A 197 1.86 -48.34 -21.63
CA LYS A 197 2.19 -49.62 -22.26
C LYS A 197 2.78 -49.28 -23.63
N LYS A 198 4.06 -49.60 -23.85
CA LYS A 198 4.62 -49.59 -25.21
C LYS A 198 3.81 -50.59 -26.04
N PRO A 199 3.38 -50.22 -27.26
CA PRO A 199 2.76 -51.17 -28.19
C PRO A 199 3.72 -52.31 -28.51
#